data_AF-A0A445C769-F1
#
_entry.id   AF-A0A445C769-F1
#
_cell.length_a   1.000
_cell.length_b   1.000
_cell.length_c   1.000
_cell.angle_alpha   90.00
_cell.angle_beta   90.00
_cell.angle_gamma   90.00
#
_symmetry.space_group_name_H-M   'P 1'
#
loop_
_entity.id
_entity.type
_entity.pdbx_description
1 polymer ?
#
loop_
_entity_poly.entity_id
_entity_poly.type
_entity_poly.pdbx_seq_one_letter_code
_entity_poly.pdbx_strand_id
1 'polypeptide(L)'
;MGGQAVWGVLKYIPHRLAGATLLTPVTNYWWNAFPSNLFTKAYYKQPAQDQWAVGVAHYLPSLTYWWITQKWFPTSSVVEYNPAIFSQQDLSIIRSSNFSKGRENQAVQQGESESICRDMIIGFGAWDFDPLKIDNPFPKNEGQVHLWQGEDDQLVPAMLQRYLAQNIPWIHYHELPGAGHMFPLGDKLNEVILKTQLLI
;
A
#
# COMPACT_ATOMS: atom_id res chain seq x y z
N MET A 1 -0.05 2.65 3.82
CA MET A 1 0.48 1.48 4.57
C MET A 1 -0.69 0.65 5.09
N GLY A 2 -0.55 -0.67 5.20
CA GLY A 2 -1.58 -1.58 5.72
C GLY A 2 -1.72 -2.88 4.92
N GLY A 3 -1.42 -2.86 3.62
CA GLY A 3 -1.46 -4.05 2.75
C GLY A 3 -0.54 -5.17 3.25
N GLN A 4 0.58 -4.82 3.90
CA GLN A 4 1.49 -5.78 4.51
C GLN A 4 0.83 -6.69 5.55
N ALA A 5 -0.06 -6.12 6.37
CA ALA A 5 -0.78 -6.88 7.38
C ALA A 5 -1.77 -7.84 6.71
N VAL A 6 -2.50 -7.38 5.69
CA VAL A 6 -3.47 -8.22 4.96
C VAL A 6 -2.78 -9.41 4.29
N TRP A 7 -1.65 -9.20 3.61
CA TRP A 7 -0.87 -10.29 3.01
C TRP A 7 -0.41 -11.32 4.05
N GLY A 8 0.06 -10.87 5.22
CA GLY A 8 0.45 -11.75 6.31
C GLY A 8 -0.72 -12.60 6.83
N VAL A 9 -1.90 -11.99 7.01
CA VAL A 9 -3.10 -12.72 7.46
C VAL A 9 -3.57 -13.73 6.42
N LEU A 10 -3.57 -13.37 5.13
CA LEU A 10 -3.88 -14.28 4.02
C LEU A 10 -2.91 -15.47 3.97
N LYS A 11 -1.61 -15.23 4.25
CA LYS A 11 -0.60 -16.30 4.25
C LYS A 11 -0.75 -17.24 5.44
N TYR A 12 -0.93 -16.71 6.65
CA TYR A 12 -0.73 -17.48 7.88
C TYR A 12 -2.02 -17.95 8.53
N ILE A 13 -3.10 -17.18 8.44
CA ILE A 13 -4.35 -17.46 9.14
C ILE A 13 -5.59 -17.14 8.27
N PRO A 14 -5.65 -17.58 7.00
CA PRO A 14 -6.76 -17.25 6.10
C PRO A 14 -8.11 -17.79 6.60
N HIS A 15 -8.11 -18.90 7.33
CA HIS A 15 -9.31 -19.50 7.94
C HIS A 15 -10.00 -18.61 8.99
N ARG A 16 -9.36 -17.52 9.43
CA ARG A 16 -9.94 -16.52 10.33
C ARG A 16 -10.60 -15.36 9.59
N LEU A 17 -10.56 -15.36 8.27
CA LEU A 17 -11.13 -14.34 7.40
C LEU A 17 -12.40 -14.84 6.73
N ALA A 18 -13.39 -13.95 6.59
CA ALA A 18 -14.53 -14.13 5.68
C ALA A 18 -14.22 -13.61 4.25
N GLY A 19 -13.08 -12.94 4.09
CA GLY A 19 -12.65 -12.27 2.86
C GLY A 19 -11.65 -11.17 3.20
N ALA A 20 -11.10 -10.52 2.17
CA ALA A 20 -10.17 -9.40 2.34
C ALA A 20 -10.25 -8.41 1.18
N THR A 21 -10.18 -7.12 1.47
CA THR A 21 -10.03 -6.06 0.47
C THR A 21 -8.72 -5.30 0.71
N LEU A 22 -7.87 -5.25 -0.32
CA LEU A 22 -6.69 -4.40 -0.38
C LEU A 22 -7.02 -3.14 -1.20
N LEU A 23 -6.72 -1.97 -0.66
CA LEU A 23 -6.88 -0.68 -1.35
C LEU A 23 -5.50 -0.06 -1.53
N THR A 24 -5.11 0.18 -2.79
CA THR A 24 -3.82 0.77 -3.18
C THR A 24 -2.62 0.23 -2.39
N PRO A 25 -2.45 -1.11 -2.26
CA PRO A 25 -1.48 -1.67 -1.34
C PRO A 25 -0.05 -1.35 -1.78
N VAL A 26 0.72 -0.71 -0.90
CA VAL A 26 2.16 -0.47 -1.11
C VAL A 26 2.87 -1.81 -1.32
N THR A 27 3.73 -1.86 -2.34
CA THR A 27 4.50 -3.05 -2.72
C THR A 27 5.91 -3.01 -2.14
N ASN A 28 6.37 -4.13 -1.61
CA ASN A 28 7.76 -4.30 -1.18
C ASN A 28 8.65 -4.58 -2.40
N TYR A 29 9.60 -3.68 -2.69
CA TYR A 29 10.51 -3.78 -3.83
C TYR A 29 11.55 -4.93 -3.73
N TRP A 30 11.59 -5.64 -2.61
CA TRP A 30 12.49 -6.77 -2.36
C TRP A 30 11.79 -8.13 -2.38
N TRP A 31 10.53 -8.20 -2.80
CA TRP A 31 9.87 -9.47 -3.12
C TRP A 31 10.57 -10.18 -4.30
N ASN A 32 10.83 -11.47 -4.16
CA ASN A 32 11.67 -12.21 -5.10
C ASN A 32 10.92 -12.73 -6.33
N ALA A 33 9.59 -12.80 -6.31
CA ALA A 33 8.80 -13.37 -7.39
C ALA A 33 8.47 -12.35 -8.50
N PHE A 34 8.77 -11.06 -8.31
CA PHE A 34 8.63 -10.06 -9.37
C PHE A 34 9.86 -10.05 -10.29
N PRO A 35 9.67 -9.80 -11.60
CA PRO A 35 10.76 -9.53 -12.51
C PRO A 35 11.59 -8.32 -12.06
N SER A 36 12.92 -8.47 -12.03
CA SER A 36 13.82 -7.42 -11.55
C SER A 36 13.71 -6.11 -12.34
N ASN A 37 13.46 -6.18 -13.64
CA ASN A 37 13.22 -5.01 -14.50
C ASN A 37 11.93 -4.26 -14.16
N LEU A 38 10.87 -4.98 -13.76
CA LEU A 38 9.59 -4.41 -13.34
C LEU A 38 9.77 -3.61 -12.05
N PHE A 39 10.42 -4.21 -11.04
CA PHE A 39 10.73 -3.53 -9.79
C PHE A 39 11.70 -2.39 -9.95
N THR A 40 12.77 -2.55 -10.74
CA THR A 40 13.70 -1.46 -11.05
C THR A 40 12.94 -0.26 -11.63
N LYS A 41 12.08 -0.50 -12.63
CA LYS A 41 11.29 0.55 -13.25
C LYS A 41 10.33 1.23 -12.27
N ALA A 42 9.65 0.46 -11.41
CA ALA A 42 8.73 1.03 -10.42
C ALA A 42 9.47 1.78 -9.30
N TYR A 43 10.60 1.24 -8.82
CA TYR A 43 11.42 1.84 -7.77
C TYR A 43 11.94 3.22 -8.18
N TYR A 44 12.49 3.34 -9.41
CA TYR A 44 13.02 4.60 -9.94
C TYR A 44 11.94 5.60 -10.40
N LYS A 45 10.66 5.23 -10.40
CA LYS A 45 9.57 6.19 -10.58
C LYS A 45 9.34 7.05 -9.32
N GLN A 46 9.72 6.54 -8.16
CA GLN A 46 9.58 7.28 -6.91
C GLN A 46 10.55 8.46 -6.86
N PRO A 47 10.20 9.55 -6.15
CA PRO A 47 11.16 10.58 -5.78
C PRO A 47 12.43 9.99 -5.14
N ALA A 48 13.58 10.62 -5.36
CA ALA A 48 14.86 10.13 -4.83
C ALA A 48 14.84 9.97 -3.30
N GLN A 49 14.18 10.88 -2.58
CA GLN A 49 14.02 10.79 -1.12
C GLN A 49 13.29 9.51 -0.68
N ASP A 50 12.27 9.08 -1.42
CA ASP A 50 11.53 7.85 -1.07
C ASP A 50 12.32 6.60 -1.41
N GLN A 51 13.09 6.60 -2.50
CA GLN A 51 14.04 5.53 -2.80
C GLN A 51 14.99 5.31 -1.61
N TRP A 52 15.57 6.39 -1.07
CA TRP A 52 16.40 6.30 0.13
C TRP A 52 15.61 5.87 1.37
N ALA A 53 14.42 6.43 1.60
CA ALA A 53 13.61 6.12 2.78
C ALA A 53 13.26 4.63 2.86
N VAL A 54 12.75 4.05 1.77
CA VAL A 54 12.44 2.61 1.71
C VAL A 54 13.72 1.78 1.77
N GLY A 55 14.81 2.26 1.16
CA GLY A 55 16.12 1.62 1.23
C GLY A 55 16.67 1.52 2.66
N VAL A 56 16.58 2.60 3.44
CA VAL A 56 16.97 2.61 4.85
C VAL A 56 16.09 1.64 5.64
N ALA A 57 14.77 1.67 5.44
CA ALA A 57 13.86 0.76 6.12
C ALA A 57 14.19 -0.72 5.86
N HIS A 58 14.67 -1.05 4.65
CA HIS A 58 15.07 -2.41 4.28
C HIS A 58 16.47 -2.79 4.80
N TYR A 59 17.50 -2.01 4.47
CA TYR A 59 18.90 -2.40 4.72
C TYR A 59 19.40 -2.02 6.11
N LEU A 60 18.87 -0.94 6.70
CA LEU A 60 19.35 -0.37 7.96
C LEU A 60 18.15 -0.01 8.87
N PRO A 61 17.27 -0.98 9.22
CA PRO A 61 16.01 -0.69 9.90
C PRO A 61 16.17 0.01 11.25
N SER A 62 17.32 -0.15 11.93
CA SER A 62 17.65 0.58 13.16
C SER A 62 17.81 2.09 12.96
N LEU A 63 18.06 2.54 11.74
CA LEU A 63 18.21 3.96 11.37
C LEU A 63 16.94 4.57 10.79
N THR A 64 15.85 3.80 10.61
CA THR A 64 14.60 4.30 10.04
C THR A 64 14.05 5.51 10.80
N TYR A 65 14.06 5.46 12.14
CA TYR A 65 13.60 6.58 12.96
C TYR A 65 14.44 7.83 12.74
N TRP A 66 15.77 7.70 12.77
CA TRP A 66 16.68 8.81 12.53
C TRP A 66 16.49 9.41 11.13
N TRP A 67 16.29 8.57 10.10
CA TRP A 67 16.07 9.01 8.73
C TRP A 67 14.77 9.80 8.59
N ILE A 68 13.65 9.24 9.08
CA ILE A 68 12.31 9.80 8.85
C ILE A 68 12.06 11.09 9.65
N THR A 69 12.70 11.25 10.81
CA THR A 69 12.53 12.43 11.67
C THR A 69 13.49 13.59 11.35
N GLN A 70 14.37 13.42 10.38
CA GLN A 70 15.38 14.42 10.01
C GLN A 70 14.74 15.67 9.37
N LYS A 71 15.35 16.85 9.59
CA LYS A 71 14.86 18.16 9.11
C LYS A 71 15.81 18.88 8.15
N TRP A 72 17.04 18.39 7.99
CA TRP A 72 18.06 19.06 7.17
C TRP A 72 17.94 18.78 5.67
N PHE A 73 17.20 17.75 5.30
CA PHE A 73 16.97 17.37 3.91
C PHE A 73 15.64 16.61 3.79
N PRO A 74 15.09 16.47 2.57
CA PRO A 74 13.85 15.74 2.37
C PRO A 74 13.98 14.25 2.72
N THR A 75 13.15 13.75 3.63
CA THR A 75 13.28 12.41 4.24
C THR A 75 12.41 11.37 3.57
N SER A 76 11.11 11.67 3.41
CA SER A 76 10.13 10.91 2.64
C SER A 76 9.02 11.86 2.20
N SER A 77 8.64 11.77 0.93
CA SER A 77 7.63 12.63 0.34
C SER A 77 6.24 12.37 0.95
N VAL A 78 5.99 11.14 1.40
CA VAL A 78 4.74 10.75 2.08
C VAL A 78 4.64 11.38 3.46
N VAL A 79 5.73 11.33 4.24
CA VAL A 79 5.79 11.91 5.59
C VAL A 79 5.71 13.44 5.54
N GLU A 80 6.31 14.04 4.51
CA GLU A 80 6.30 15.49 4.28
C GLU A 80 5.01 15.99 3.62
N TYR A 81 4.07 15.10 3.27
CA TYR A 81 2.86 15.44 2.51
C TYR A 81 3.18 16.22 1.22
N ASN A 82 4.22 15.82 0.51
CA ASN A 82 4.67 16.49 -0.71
C ASN A 82 3.58 16.40 -1.80
N PRO A 83 3.07 17.53 -2.32
CA PRO A 83 1.99 17.49 -3.31
C PRO A 83 2.38 16.85 -4.65
N ALA A 84 3.67 16.70 -4.94
CA ALA A 84 4.16 16.13 -6.20
C ALA A 84 3.88 14.62 -6.34
N ILE A 85 3.57 13.91 -5.26
CA ILE A 85 3.25 12.47 -5.27
C ILE A 85 1.76 12.17 -5.33
N PHE A 86 0.92 13.18 -5.50
CA PHE A 86 -0.53 13.05 -5.56
C PHE A 86 -1.05 13.34 -6.97
N SER A 87 -2.04 12.54 -7.40
CA SER A 87 -2.76 12.82 -8.65
C SER A 87 -3.66 14.05 -8.52
N GLN A 88 -4.23 14.50 -9.65
CA GLN A 88 -5.22 15.59 -9.60
C GLN A 88 -6.45 15.22 -8.75
N GLN A 89 -6.88 13.96 -8.81
CA GLN A 89 -7.99 13.48 -7.99
C GLN A 89 -7.60 13.50 -6.51
N ASP A 90 -6.39 13.01 -6.17
CA ASP A 90 -5.91 12.99 -4.78
C ASP A 90 -5.89 14.40 -4.18
N LEU A 91 -5.35 15.37 -4.92
CA LEU A 91 -5.33 16.77 -4.50
C LEU A 91 -6.75 17.34 -4.31
N SER A 92 -7.72 16.92 -5.13
CA SER A 92 -9.12 17.33 -4.96
C SER A 92 -9.75 16.75 -3.69
N ILE A 93 -9.44 15.49 -3.36
CA ILE A 93 -9.93 14.80 -2.16
C ILE A 93 -9.30 15.41 -0.90
N ILE A 94 -7.98 15.61 -0.90
CA ILE A 94 -7.24 16.20 0.23
C ILE A 94 -7.72 17.63 0.53
N ARG A 95 -8.02 18.43 -0.52
CA ARG A 95 -8.54 19.80 -0.36
C ARG A 95 -10.01 19.83 0.10
N SER A 96 -10.75 18.74 -0.06
CA SER A 96 -12.13 18.68 0.43
C SER A 96 -12.16 18.70 1.97
N SER A 97 -13.13 19.40 2.54
CA SER A 97 -13.24 19.68 3.99
C SER A 97 -13.37 18.45 4.90
N ASN A 98 -13.51 17.25 4.34
CA ASN A 98 -13.64 15.99 5.07
C ASN A 98 -12.29 15.34 5.43
N PHE A 99 -11.17 15.77 4.84
CA PHE A 99 -9.85 15.22 5.13
C PHE A 99 -9.24 15.77 6.43
N SER A 100 -9.48 17.04 6.74
CA SER A 100 -8.67 17.85 7.66
C SER A 100 -8.98 17.72 9.17
N LYS A 101 -9.83 16.78 9.61
CA LYS A 101 -10.17 16.64 11.03
C LYS A 101 -10.00 15.21 11.56
N GLY A 102 -8.80 14.93 12.10
CA GLY A 102 -8.64 13.97 13.21
C GLY A 102 -8.18 12.55 12.89
N ARG A 103 -8.11 12.13 11.62
CA ARG A 103 -7.64 10.77 11.25
C ARG A 103 -6.13 10.58 11.41
N GLU A 104 -5.33 11.59 11.06
CA GLU A 104 -3.87 11.55 11.22
C GLU A 104 -3.47 11.33 12.69
N ASN A 105 -4.10 12.07 13.60
CA ASN A 105 -3.87 11.94 15.04
C ASN A 105 -4.17 10.53 15.58
N GLN A 106 -5.03 9.75 14.92
CA GLN A 106 -5.32 8.37 15.32
C GLN A 106 -4.23 7.38 14.86
N ALA A 107 -3.76 7.53 13.63
CA ALA A 107 -2.75 6.64 13.06
C ALA A 107 -1.40 6.74 13.78
N VAL A 108 -1.08 7.91 14.36
CA VAL A 108 0.19 8.17 15.06
C VAL A 108 0.09 8.28 16.58
N GLN A 109 -0.98 7.76 17.21
CA GLN A 109 -1.18 7.87 18.68
C GLN A 109 -0.04 7.25 19.49
N GLN A 110 0.64 6.24 18.95
CA GLN A 110 1.77 5.57 19.60
C GLN A 110 3.13 6.23 19.31
N GLY A 111 3.11 7.38 18.61
CA GLY A 111 4.30 8.10 18.17
C GLY A 111 4.85 7.60 16.84
N GLU A 112 5.71 8.40 16.22
CA GLU A 112 6.27 8.13 14.87
C GLU A 112 7.05 6.81 14.79
N SER A 113 7.67 6.38 15.90
CA SER A 113 8.43 5.13 15.96
C SER A 113 7.54 3.91 15.82
N GLU A 114 6.50 3.79 16.66
CA GLU A 114 5.59 2.63 16.65
C GLU A 114 4.55 2.67 15.53
N SER A 115 4.35 3.84 14.93
CA SER A 115 3.48 4.01 13.77
C SER A 115 4.29 3.97 12.47
N ILE A 116 4.77 5.12 11.99
CA ILE A 116 5.37 5.27 10.66
C ILE A 116 6.61 4.39 10.50
N CYS A 117 7.54 4.43 11.45
CA CYS A 117 8.81 3.71 11.32
C CYS A 117 8.60 2.20 11.37
N ARG A 118 7.76 1.72 12.31
CA ARG A 118 7.42 0.31 12.42
C ARG A 118 6.72 -0.21 11.16
N ASP A 119 5.76 0.55 10.64
CA ASP A 119 5.08 0.21 9.39
C ASP A 119 6.07 0.13 8.22
N MET A 120 6.98 1.08 8.08
CA MET A 120 8.01 1.06 7.03
C MET A 120 8.94 -0.15 7.16
N ILE A 121 9.43 -0.44 8.37
CA ILE A 121 10.31 -1.59 8.62
C ILE A 121 9.60 -2.90 8.27
N ILE A 122 8.32 -3.04 8.64
CA ILE A 122 7.54 -4.25 8.29
C ILE A 122 7.25 -4.27 6.79
N GLY A 123 6.78 -3.17 6.21
CA GLY A 123 6.37 -3.09 4.82
C GLY A 123 7.51 -3.35 3.83
N PHE A 124 8.71 -2.88 4.13
CA PHE A 124 9.89 -2.99 3.26
C PHE A 124 10.95 -3.96 3.77
N GLY A 125 10.76 -4.57 4.93
CA GLY A 125 11.70 -5.55 5.49
C GLY A 125 11.79 -6.84 4.69
N ALA A 126 12.66 -7.74 5.13
CA ALA A 126 12.79 -9.07 4.55
C ALA A 126 11.62 -9.96 5.00
N TRP A 127 10.72 -10.27 4.08
CA TRP A 127 9.62 -11.21 4.33
C TRP A 127 10.06 -12.64 4.05
N ASP A 128 9.53 -13.58 4.82
CA ASP A 128 9.73 -15.02 4.62
C ASP A 128 8.78 -15.62 3.57
N PHE A 129 7.87 -14.81 3.02
CA PHE A 129 6.98 -15.18 1.92
C PHE A 129 6.86 -14.06 0.88
N ASP A 130 6.31 -14.43 -0.27
CA ASP A 130 5.98 -13.52 -1.37
C ASP A 130 4.48 -13.67 -1.69
N PRO A 131 3.72 -12.57 -1.87
CA PRO A 131 2.30 -12.65 -2.24
C PRO A 131 1.99 -13.55 -3.43
N LEU A 132 2.89 -13.61 -4.42
CA LEU A 132 2.75 -14.46 -5.61
C LEU A 132 2.83 -15.96 -5.32
N LYS A 133 3.29 -16.34 -4.11
CA LYS A 133 3.47 -17.72 -3.66
C LYS A 133 2.45 -18.12 -2.59
N ILE A 134 1.41 -17.31 -2.39
CA ILE A 134 0.30 -17.63 -1.49
C ILE A 134 -0.71 -18.50 -2.26
N ASP A 135 -0.96 -19.70 -1.74
CA ASP A 135 -2.02 -20.58 -2.23
C ASP A 135 -3.40 -19.91 -2.06
N ASN A 136 -4.40 -20.31 -2.85
CA ASN A 136 -5.74 -19.75 -2.73
C ASN A 136 -6.25 -19.86 -1.28
N PRO A 137 -6.47 -18.74 -0.58
CA PRO A 137 -6.90 -18.74 0.82
C PRO A 137 -8.32 -19.28 1.00
N PHE A 138 -9.13 -19.30 -0.07
CA PHE A 138 -10.54 -19.71 -0.08
C PHE A 138 -10.83 -20.71 -1.21
N PRO A 139 -10.29 -21.94 -1.13
CA PRO A 139 -10.39 -22.93 -2.21
C PRO A 139 -11.80 -23.48 -2.44
N LYS A 140 -12.74 -23.26 -1.51
CA LYS A 140 -14.15 -23.66 -1.60
C LYS A 140 -15.07 -22.46 -1.86
N ASN A 141 -14.51 -21.32 -2.27
CA ASN A 141 -15.23 -20.06 -2.46
C ASN A 141 -15.95 -19.58 -1.18
N GLU A 142 -15.38 -19.86 -0.01
CA GLU A 142 -15.89 -19.44 1.29
C GLU A 142 -15.58 -17.97 1.64
N GLY A 143 -14.80 -17.31 0.79
CA GLY A 143 -14.44 -15.90 0.89
C GLY A 143 -13.84 -15.39 -0.42
N GLN A 144 -13.74 -14.07 -0.55
CA GLN A 144 -13.18 -13.42 -1.73
C GLN A 144 -12.07 -12.44 -1.32
N VAL A 145 -11.05 -12.31 -2.17
CA VAL A 145 -10.01 -11.30 -2.04
C VAL A 145 -10.11 -10.29 -3.16
N HIS A 146 -10.31 -9.02 -2.83
CA HIS A 146 -10.39 -7.92 -3.77
C HIS A 146 -9.14 -7.04 -3.67
N LEU A 147 -8.62 -6.60 -4.81
CA LEU A 147 -7.52 -5.63 -4.86
C LEU A 147 -7.96 -4.45 -5.72
N TRP A 148 -8.08 -3.28 -5.10
CA TRP A 148 -8.46 -2.05 -5.77
C TRP A 148 -7.27 -1.13 -5.96
N GLN A 149 -7.12 -0.58 -7.16
CA GLN A 149 -5.99 0.27 -7.52
C GLN A 149 -6.45 1.45 -8.38
N GLY A 150 -5.98 2.66 -8.06
CA GLY A 150 -6.12 3.82 -8.93
C GLY A 150 -5.20 3.70 -10.14
N GLU A 151 -5.70 3.92 -11.34
CA GLU A 151 -4.89 3.91 -12.57
C GLU A 151 -3.82 5.02 -12.55
N ASP A 152 -4.17 6.19 -12.02
CA ASP A 152 -3.33 7.38 -11.90
C ASP A 152 -2.69 7.51 -10.50
N ASP A 153 -2.51 6.39 -9.81
CA ASP A 153 -1.80 6.35 -8.54
C ASP A 153 -0.31 6.67 -8.75
N GLN A 154 0.08 7.85 -8.28
CA GLN A 154 1.44 8.37 -8.37
C GLN A 154 2.34 7.91 -7.21
N LEU A 155 1.77 7.32 -6.15
CA LEU A 155 2.49 6.84 -4.97
C LEU A 155 2.87 5.36 -5.13
N VAL A 156 1.90 4.54 -5.54
CA VAL A 156 2.08 3.11 -5.81
C VAL A 156 1.82 2.85 -7.29
N PRO A 157 2.86 2.60 -8.10
CA PRO A 157 2.68 2.37 -9.53
C PRO A 157 1.74 1.18 -9.81
N ALA A 158 0.59 1.45 -10.45
CA ALA A 158 -0.44 0.44 -10.76
C ALA A 158 0.10 -0.81 -11.50
N MET A 159 1.20 -0.66 -12.24
CA MET A 159 1.88 -1.77 -12.93
C MET A 159 2.28 -2.93 -12.00
N LEU A 160 2.56 -2.67 -10.72
CA LEU A 160 2.88 -3.73 -9.76
C LEU A 160 1.63 -4.53 -9.38
N GLN A 161 0.49 -3.86 -9.19
CA GLN A 161 -0.78 -4.53 -8.89
C GLN A 161 -1.33 -5.29 -10.10
N ARG A 162 -1.19 -4.73 -11.30
CA ARG A 162 -1.51 -5.44 -12.55
C ARG A 162 -0.71 -6.74 -12.67
N TYR A 163 0.58 -6.73 -12.30
CA TYR A 163 1.40 -7.94 -12.31
C TYR A 163 0.93 -8.96 -11.28
N LEU A 164 0.60 -8.55 -10.05
CA LEU A 164 0.01 -9.43 -9.04
C LEU A 164 -1.29 -10.07 -9.53
N ALA A 165 -2.23 -9.26 -9.99
CA ALA A 165 -3.53 -9.71 -10.47
C ALA A 165 -3.43 -10.72 -11.62
N GLN A 166 -2.48 -10.53 -12.54
CA GLN A 166 -2.24 -11.45 -13.65
C GLN A 166 -1.69 -12.81 -13.20
N ASN A 167 -1.00 -12.87 -12.07
CA ASN A 167 -0.31 -14.08 -11.60
C ASN A 167 -0.97 -14.71 -10.36
N ILE A 168 -1.94 -14.04 -9.73
CA ILE A 168 -2.70 -14.55 -8.59
C ILE A 168 -4.17 -14.72 -8.99
N PRO A 169 -4.60 -15.92 -9.42
CA PRO A 169 -5.91 -16.13 -10.04
C PRO A 169 -7.09 -15.97 -9.07
N TRP A 170 -6.85 -16.06 -7.77
CA TRP A 170 -7.88 -15.93 -6.73
C TRP A 170 -8.13 -14.47 -6.29
N ILE A 171 -7.40 -13.50 -6.85
CA ILE A 171 -7.63 -12.07 -6.60
C ILE A 171 -8.58 -11.49 -7.64
N HIS A 172 -9.64 -10.85 -7.15
CA HIS A 172 -10.51 -10.00 -7.96
C HIS A 172 -9.92 -8.60 -8.04
N TYR A 173 -9.30 -8.28 -9.17
CA TYR A 173 -8.67 -6.97 -9.39
C TYR A 173 -9.67 -5.93 -9.92
N HIS A 174 -9.65 -4.74 -9.32
CA HIS A 174 -10.50 -3.61 -9.66
C HIS A 174 -9.60 -2.39 -9.90
N GLU A 175 -9.43 -2.03 -11.17
CA GLU A 175 -8.68 -0.82 -11.54
C GLU A 175 -9.64 0.33 -11.84
N LEU A 176 -9.34 1.50 -11.30
CA LEU A 176 -10.20 2.68 -11.38
C LEU A 176 -9.58 3.71 -12.33
N PRO A 177 -10.17 3.92 -13.54
CA PRO A 177 -9.65 4.86 -14.51
C PRO A 177 -9.57 6.29 -13.96
N GLY A 178 -8.41 6.95 -14.16
CA GLY A 178 -8.14 8.30 -13.69
C GLY A 178 -8.15 8.52 -12.17
N ALA A 179 -8.25 7.46 -11.36
CA ALA A 179 -8.24 7.58 -9.91
C ALA A 179 -6.80 7.55 -9.35
N GLY A 180 -6.53 8.32 -8.30
CA GLY A 180 -5.24 8.36 -7.61
C GLY A 180 -5.14 7.44 -6.39
N HIS A 181 -4.12 7.62 -5.56
CA HIS A 181 -3.88 6.80 -4.37
C HIS A 181 -4.95 6.97 -3.28
N MET A 182 -5.51 8.18 -3.20
CA MET A 182 -6.40 8.64 -2.12
C MET A 182 -7.87 8.40 -2.45
N PHE A 183 -8.19 7.69 -3.55
CA PHE A 183 -9.57 7.33 -3.88
C PHE A 183 -10.35 6.69 -2.72
N PRO A 184 -9.76 5.86 -1.82
CA PRO A 184 -10.48 5.26 -0.69
C PRO A 184 -11.06 6.29 0.28
N LEU A 185 -10.57 7.53 0.25
CA LEU A 185 -11.04 8.60 1.10
C LEU A 185 -12.20 9.39 0.45
N GLY A 186 -12.52 9.12 -0.82
CA GLY A 186 -13.65 9.72 -1.51
C GLY A 186 -14.98 9.04 -1.14
N ASP A 187 -15.99 9.84 -0.77
CA ASP A 187 -17.28 9.35 -0.26
C ASP A 187 -18.04 8.42 -1.21
N LYS A 188 -17.89 8.60 -2.53
CA LYS A 188 -18.68 7.86 -3.53
C LYS A 188 -18.31 6.39 -3.68
N LEU A 189 -17.06 6.00 -3.38
CA LEU A 189 -16.57 4.67 -3.72
C LEU A 189 -16.61 3.68 -2.55
N ASN A 190 -16.66 4.19 -1.31
CA ASN A 190 -16.66 3.35 -0.12
C ASN A 190 -17.85 2.39 -0.06
N GLU A 191 -19.04 2.86 -0.44
CA GLU A 191 -20.23 2.00 -0.50
C GLU A 191 -20.08 0.88 -1.54
N VAL A 192 -19.49 1.19 -2.70
CA VAL A 192 -19.26 0.19 -3.77
C VAL A 192 -18.28 -0.87 -3.28
N ILE A 193 -17.14 -0.47 -2.74
CA ILE A 193 -16.12 -1.39 -2.22
C ILE A 193 -16.70 -2.30 -1.14
N LEU A 194 -17.43 -1.73 -0.17
CA LEU A 194 -18.07 -2.50 0.90
C LEU A 194 -19.11 -3.48 0.36
N LYS A 195 -19.97 -3.05 -0.57
CA LYS A 195 -20.93 -3.95 -1.22
C LYS A 195 -20.23 -5.06 -1.97
N THR A 196 -19.19 -4.76 -2.75
CA THR A 196 -18.43 -5.77 -3.48
C THR A 196 -17.85 -6.83 -2.53
N GLN A 197 -17.29 -6.43 -1.39
CA GLN A 197 -16.75 -7.38 -0.40
C GLN A 197 -17.84 -8.24 0.28
N LEU A 198 -19.05 -7.70 0.45
CA LEU A 198 -20.16 -8.38 1.12
C LEU A 198 -21.00 -9.25 0.19
N LEU A 199 -20.85 -9.10 -1.12
CA LEU A 199 -21.48 -9.94 -2.14
C LEU A 199 -20.64 -11.22 -2.30
N ILE A 200 -20.87 -12.17 -1.39
CA ILE A 200 -20.31 -13.54 -1.43
C ILE A 200 -21.20 -14.42 -2.30
#